data_AF-A0A530GEX0-F1
#
_entry.id   AF-A0A530GEX0-F1
#
_cell.length_a   1.000
_cell.length_b   1.000
_cell.length_c   1.000
_cell.angle_alpha   90.00
_cell.angle_beta   90.00
_cell.angle_gamma   90.00
#
_symmetry.space_group_name_H-M   'P 1'
#
loop_
_entity.id
_entity.type
_entity.pdbx_description
1 polymer ?
#
loop_
_entity_poly.entity_id
_entity_poly.type
_entity_poly.pdbx_seq_one_letter_code
_entity_poly.pdbx_strand_id
1 'polypeptide(L)' 'MNLTPREKDKLLIAMAAMVARKRLERGVKLNHPEAIALITDFVVEG' A
#
# COMPACT_ATOMS: atom_id res chain seq x y z
N MET A 1 -15.20 6.46 -13.81
CA MET A 1 -14.70 5.08 -13.99
C MET A 1 -15.66 4.12 -13.31
N ASN A 2 -16.03 3.02 -13.95
CA ASN A 2 -16.88 1.97 -13.36
C ASN A 2 -15.98 0.85 -12.81
N LEU A 3 -15.31 1.14 -11.69
CA LEU A 3 -14.40 0.19 -11.04
C LEU A 3 -15.19 -0.90 -10.34
N THR A 4 -14.78 -2.15 -10.57
CA THR A 4 -15.21 -3.30 -9.79
C THR A 4 -14.78 -3.13 -8.32
N PRO A 5 -15.48 -3.77 -7.36
CA PRO A 5 -15.06 -3.75 -5.95
C PRO A 5 -13.58 -4.12 -5.76
N ARG A 6 -13.11 -5.13 -6.49
CA ARG A 6 -11.72 -5.60 -6.46
C ARG A 6 -10.71 -4.53 -6.92
N GLU A 7 -11.04 -3.75 -7.95
CA GLU A 7 -10.16 -2.67 -8.40
C GLU A 7 -10.09 -1.54 -7.36
N LYS A 8 -11.20 -1.26 -6.67
CA LYS A 8 -11.19 -0.30 -5.56
C LYS A 8 -10.31 -0.78 -4.40
N ASP A 9 -10.37 -2.07 -4.05
CA ASP A 9 -9.54 -2.65 -3.00
C ASP A 9 -8.04 -2.55 -3.33
N LYS A 10 -7.67 -2.81 -4.59
CA LYS A 10 -6.29 -2.61 -5.06
C LYS A 10 -5.83 -1.16 -4.92
N LEU A 11 -6.68 -0.20 -5.27
CA LEU A 11 -6.37 1.22 -5.12
C LEU A 11 -6.16 1.61 -3.65
N LEU A 12 -6.95 1.03 -2.74
CA LEU A 12 -6.77 1.25 -1.30
C LEU A 12 -5.42 0.71 -0.80
N ILE A 13 -5.01 -0.48 -1.26
CA ILE A 13 -3.70 -1.06 -0.93
C ILE A 13 -2.56 -0.19 -1.46
N ALA A 14 -2.64 0.21 -2.73
CA ALA A 14 -1.64 1.08 -3.35
C ALA A 14 -1.50 2.42 -2.59
N MET A 15 -2.62 3.00 -2.15
CA MET A 15 -2.62 4.20 -1.33
C MET A 15 -1.94 3.99 0.03
N ALA A 16 -2.26 2.88 0.71
CA ALA A 16 -1.63 2.53 1.99
C ALA A 16 -0.12 2.32 1.85
N ALA A 17 0.32 1.65 0.77
CA ALA A 17 1.73 1.43 0.48
C ALA A 17 2.48 2.73 0.17
N MET A 18 1.87 3.67 -0.55
CA MET A 18 2.45 5.00 -0.78
C MET A 18 2.67 5.77 0.53
N VAL A 19 1.73 5.70 1.47
CA VAL A 19 1.87 6.34 2.80
C VAL A 19 2.99 5.65 3.60
N ALA A 20 3.01 4.32 3.60
CA ALA A 20 4.03 3.53 4.27
C ALA A 20 5.45 3.81 3.73
N ARG A 21 5.64 3.94 2.41
CA ARG A 21 6.92 4.33 1.80
C ARG A 21 7.40 5.69 2.32
N LYS A 22 6.54 6.70 2.28
CA LYS A 22 6.88 8.05 2.77
C LYS A 22 7.22 8.06 4.26
N ARG A 23 6.58 7.22 5.07
CA ARG A 23 6.92 7.07 6.49
C ARG A 23 8.29 6.43 6.67
N LEU A 24 8.58 5.37 5.92
CA LEU A 24 9.88 4.70 5.95
C LEU A 24 11.02 5.64 5.54
N GLU A 25 10.83 6.43 4.47
CA GLU A 25 11.79 7.44 3.99
C GLU A 25 12.11 8.51 5.05
N ARG A 26 11.14 8.82 5.92
CA ARG A 26 11.33 9.72 7.07
C ARG A 26 12.02 9.04 8.27
N GLY A 27 12.44 7.79 8.14
CA GLY A 27 13.06 7.00 9.21
C GLY A 27 12.07 6.45 10.24
N VAL A 28 10.77 6.50 9.98
CA VAL A 28 9.76 5.96 10.89
C VAL A 28 9.71 4.44 10.74
N LYS A 29 9.85 3.72 11.87
CA LYS A 29 9.64 2.28 11.90
C LYS A 29 8.19 1.96 11.55
N LEU A 30 8.00 1.09 10.56
CA LEU A 30 6.67 0.72 10.08
C LEU A 30 5.93 -0.11 11.12
N ASN A 31 4.62 0.13 11.22
CA ASN A 31 3.73 -0.73 11.98
C ASN A 31 3.27 -1.95 11.14
N HIS A 32 2.47 -2.82 11.75
CA HIS A 32 1.98 -4.05 11.11
C HIS A 32 1.22 -3.80 9.79
N PRO A 33 0.19 -2.94 9.72
CA PRO A 33 -0.54 -2.72 8.47
C PRO A 33 0.31 -2.03 7.39
N GLU A 34 1.27 -1.17 7.76
CA GLU A 34 2.17 -0.52 6.82
C GLU A 34 3.14 -1.50 6.16
N ALA A 35 3.70 -2.42 6.96
CA ALA A 35 4.55 -3.48 6.44
C ALA A 35 3.77 -4.40 5.47
N ILE A 36 2.54 -4.78 5.82
CA ILE A 36 1.67 -5.57 4.95
C ILE A 36 1.36 -4.81 3.67
N ALA A 37 0.99 -3.53 3.75
CA ALA A 37 0.65 -2.73 2.57
C ALA A 37 1.82 -2.63 1.60
N LEU A 38 3.04 -2.41 2.10
CA LEU A 38 4.25 -2.35 1.27
C LEU A 38 4.56 -3.68 0.58
N ILE A 39 4.50 -4.79 1.32
CA ILE A 39 4.75 -6.12 0.76
C ILE A 39 3.68 -6.46 -0.28
N THR A 40 2.41 -6.18 0.02
CA THR A 40 1.30 -6.48 -0.87
C THR A 40 1.39 -5.67 -2.16
N ASP A 41 1.64 -4.37 -2.06
CA ASP A 41 1.84 -3.49 -3.22
C ASP A 41 3.02 -3.96 -4.08
N PHE A 42 4.12 -4.38 -3.47
CA PHE A 42 5.26 -4.94 -4.18
C PHE A 42 4.93 -6.23 -4.94
N VAL A 43 4.11 -7.13 -4.37
CA VAL A 43 3.69 -8.38 -5.04
C VAL A 43 2.65 -8.15 -6.13
N VAL A 44 1.82 -7.11 -5.99
CA VAL A 44 0.74 -6.81 -6.95
C VAL A 44 1.26 -6.03 -8.16
N GLU A 45 2.25 -5.16 -7.97
CA GLU A 45 2.83 -4.31 -9.02
C GLU A 45 4.16 -4.85 -9.60
N GLY A 46 4.84 -5.75 -8.88
CA GLY A 46 6.05 -6.44 -9.36
C GLY A 46 5.75 -7.58 -10.32
#